data_AF-A0A438IGG9-F1
#
_entry.id   AF-A0A438IGG9-F1
#
_cell.length_a   1.000
_cell.length_b   1.000
_cell.length_c   1.000
_cell.angle_alpha   90.00
_cell.angle_beta   90.00
_cell.angle_gamma   90.00
#
_symmetry.space_group_name_H-M   'P 1'
#
loop_
_entity.id
_entity.type
_entity.pdbx_description
1 polymer ?
#
loop_
_entity_poly.entity_id
_entity_poly.type
_entity_poly.pdbx_seq_one_letter_code
_entity_poly.pdbx_strand_id
1 'polypeptide(L)'
;MGQRKSEYMTGDRRISNTKEPELPGEKGRRNLQKEVLAALFTTSERPEELPARTAKPRPVRKSRVAGNLVLEPFKDVEEYKIDDLFSKQIYEDDGEEDDSYQDLRQAVKEYRTTMKEYYKAAVNAFANGDRVKADKLLEKGHFFHNKAREADEESARKIFETRNVETEDEMSLDLHAHDAKEAILILKSHLSSLSGIPSIKFLKVIMETGEENISKGGARKRLVRLIMKLLEKHSIKWTEGSNAGIILIRVDEINPQRLSFTRK
;
A
#
# COMPACT_ATOMS: atom_id res chain seq x y z
N MET A 1 -44.25 -41.96 83.82
CA MET A 1 -43.49 -40.82 83.26
C MET A 1 -43.52 -40.97 81.75
N GLY A 2 -43.98 -40.07 80.89
CA GLY A 2 -44.61 -38.75 80.96
C GLY A 2 -44.99 -38.44 79.50
N GLN A 3 -46.23 -38.02 79.28
CA GLN A 3 -46.87 -37.83 77.97
C GLN A 3 -46.54 -36.47 77.32
N ARG A 4 -46.67 -36.42 75.97
CA ARG A 4 -47.12 -35.26 75.13
C ARG A 4 -46.14 -34.06 75.05
N LYS A 5 -45.98 -33.30 73.94
CA LYS A 5 -46.86 -32.91 72.82
C LYS A 5 -46.05 -32.61 71.55
N SER A 6 -46.70 -32.83 70.41
CA SER A 6 -46.51 -32.15 69.13
C SER A 6 -46.93 -30.68 69.20
N GLU A 7 -46.18 -29.76 68.60
CA GLU A 7 -46.66 -28.42 68.27
C GLU A 7 -46.09 -28.00 66.92
N TYR A 8 -47.00 -27.79 65.97
CA TYR A 8 -46.77 -27.13 64.69
C TYR A 8 -46.78 -25.62 64.94
N MET A 9 -45.79 -24.89 64.42
CA MET A 9 -45.95 -23.47 64.08
C MET A 9 -45.17 -23.15 62.80
N THR A 10 -45.92 -22.55 61.87
CA THR A 10 -45.53 -21.97 60.59
C THR A 10 -44.96 -20.56 60.78
N GLY A 11 -43.97 -20.19 59.96
CA GLY A 11 -43.41 -18.83 59.83
C GLY A 11 -41.90 -18.84 60.08
N ASP A 12 -41.01 -18.25 59.31
CA ASP A 12 -41.16 -17.26 58.25
C ASP A 12 -39.92 -17.32 57.33
N ARG A 13 -40.11 -16.91 56.08
CA ARG A 13 -39.15 -17.00 54.99
C ARG A 13 -38.08 -15.91 55.12
N ARG A 14 -36.82 -16.25 55.40
CA ARG A 14 -35.66 -15.36 55.14
C ARG A 14 -34.60 -16.07 54.31
N ILE A 15 -34.65 -15.80 53.00
CA ILE A 15 -33.58 -16.06 52.06
C ILE A 15 -32.48 -15.03 52.37
N SER A 16 -31.40 -15.47 53.01
CA SER A 16 -30.17 -14.69 53.09
C SER A 16 -29.53 -14.70 51.71
N ASN A 17 -29.76 -13.63 50.96
CA ASN A 17 -29.18 -13.37 49.66
C ASN A 17 -27.71 -12.95 49.86
N THR A 18 -26.79 -13.91 49.83
CA THR A 18 -25.35 -13.62 49.86
C THR A 18 -24.93 -13.12 48.48
N LYS A 19 -24.97 -11.80 48.29
CA LYS A 19 -24.35 -11.15 47.13
C LYS A 19 -22.84 -11.21 47.30
N GLU A 20 -22.18 -12.03 46.49
CA GLU A 20 -20.74 -11.91 46.26
C GLU A 20 -20.42 -10.53 45.66
N PRO A 21 -19.34 -9.86 46.10
CA PRO A 21 -18.96 -8.55 45.58
C PRO A 21 -18.35 -8.69 44.17
N GLU A 22 -19.05 -8.15 43.17
CA GLU A 22 -18.52 -7.98 41.81
C GLU A 22 -17.22 -7.16 41.84
N LEU A 23 -16.15 -7.69 41.25
CA LEU A 23 -14.85 -7.02 41.14
C LEU A 23 -14.98 -5.71 40.35
N PRO A 24 -14.43 -4.57 40.84
CA PRO A 24 -14.68 -3.24 40.27
C PRO A 24 -14.00 -2.95 38.91
N GLY A 25 -13.46 -3.97 38.22
CA GLY A 25 -12.69 -3.79 36.98
C GLY A 25 -13.44 -4.07 35.67
N GLU A 26 -14.41 -4.99 35.65
CA GLU A 26 -15.06 -5.41 34.40
C GLU A 26 -16.13 -4.43 33.90
N LYS A 27 -16.81 -3.76 34.81
CA LYS A 27 -17.83 -2.75 34.47
C LYS A 27 -17.18 -1.54 33.81
N GLY A 28 -16.03 -1.10 34.33
CA GLY A 28 -15.25 0.00 33.76
C GLY A 28 -14.75 -0.29 32.35
N ARG A 29 -14.22 -1.50 32.10
CA ARG A 29 -13.77 -1.91 30.75
C ARG A 29 -14.90 -1.97 29.74
N ARG A 30 -16.06 -2.53 30.12
CA ARG A 30 -17.26 -2.57 29.27
C ARG A 30 -17.82 -1.18 28.97
N ASN A 31 -17.74 -0.26 29.93
CA ASN A 31 -18.16 1.13 29.74
C ASN A 31 -17.20 1.87 28.79
N LEU A 32 -15.89 1.68 28.95
CA LEU A 32 -14.88 2.27 28.07
C LEU A 32 -15.04 1.78 26.62
N GLN A 33 -15.28 0.48 26.42
CA GLN A 33 -15.54 -0.08 25.09
C GLN A 33 -16.78 0.51 24.43
N LYS A 34 -17.86 0.73 25.21
CA LYS A 34 -19.09 1.38 24.71
C LYS A 34 -18.84 2.84 24.33
N GLU A 35 -18.04 3.55 25.11
CA GLU A 35 -17.70 4.95 24.88
C GLU A 35 -16.84 5.12 23.61
N VAL A 36 -15.84 4.26 23.43
CA VAL A 36 -15.00 4.25 22.22
C VAL A 36 -15.82 3.95 20.97
N LEU A 37 -16.71 2.96 21.03
CA LEU A 37 -17.60 2.65 19.91
C LEU A 37 -18.58 3.79 19.63
N ALA A 38 -19.14 4.43 20.65
CA ALA A 38 -20.01 5.58 20.44
C ALA A 38 -19.26 6.74 19.77
N ALA A 39 -18.03 7.05 20.20
CA ALA A 39 -17.25 8.14 19.61
C ALA A 39 -16.90 7.92 18.13
N LEU A 40 -16.70 6.66 17.69
CA LEU A 40 -16.39 6.34 16.29
C LEU A 40 -17.58 6.52 15.35
N PHE A 41 -18.81 6.35 15.85
CA PHE A 41 -20.02 6.32 15.03
C PHE A 41 -20.99 7.47 15.28
N THR A 42 -20.72 8.32 16.28
CA THR A 42 -21.50 9.54 16.50
C THR A 42 -20.93 10.63 15.61
N THR A 43 -21.61 10.93 14.51
CA THR A 43 -21.29 12.08 13.68
C THR A 43 -21.85 13.33 14.35
N SER A 44 -21.04 14.39 14.46
CA SER A 44 -21.57 15.70 14.84
C SER A 44 -22.64 16.08 13.83
N GLU A 45 -23.84 16.40 14.30
CA GLU A 45 -24.88 17.00 13.48
C GLU A 45 -24.28 18.18 12.72
N ARG A 46 -24.28 18.06 11.40
CA ARG A 46 -23.91 19.14 10.48
C ARG A 46 -24.95 20.25 10.68
N PRO A 47 -24.55 21.49 10.98
CA PRO A 47 -25.51 22.56 11.25
C PRO A 47 -26.45 22.76 10.06
N GLU A 48 -27.74 22.90 10.38
CA GLU A 48 -28.84 23.13 9.46
C GLU A 48 -28.53 24.25 8.44
N GLU A 49 -28.70 23.91 7.16
CA GLU A 49 -28.47 24.78 6.02
C GLU A 49 -29.65 25.80 5.90
N LEU A 50 -29.35 27.09 6.10
CA LEU A 50 -30.30 28.20 5.93
C LEU A 50 -30.76 28.35 4.45
N PRO A 51 -31.96 28.91 4.19
CA PRO A 51 -32.72 28.59 2.98
C PRO A 51 -32.25 29.32 1.72
N ALA A 52 -32.53 28.61 0.61
CA ALA A 52 -32.23 28.88 -0.79
C ALA A 52 -32.25 30.34 -1.26
N ARG A 53 -31.12 30.80 -1.82
CA ARG A 53 -31.10 31.85 -2.85
C ARG A 53 -31.15 31.20 -4.23
N THR A 54 -32.24 31.47 -4.94
CA THR A 54 -32.52 31.00 -6.29
C THR A 54 -31.47 31.48 -7.29
N ALA A 55 -30.60 30.58 -7.75
CA ALA A 55 -29.82 30.76 -8.97
C ALA A 55 -30.21 29.66 -9.96
N LYS A 56 -30.68 30.05 -11.16
CA LYS A 56 -31.13 29.10 -12.19
C LYS A 56 -29.94 28.22 -12.65
N PRO A 57 -30.04 26.89 -12.61
CA PRO A 57 -28.96 26.04 -13.13
C PRO A 57 -28.97 26.04 -14.66
N ARG A 58 -27.80 26.30 -15.27
CA ARG A 58 -27.54 26.00 -16.69
C ARG A 58 -27.71 24.49 -16.92
N PRO A 59 -28.30 24.04 -18.05
CA PRO A 59 -28.46 22.62 -18.31
C PRO A 59 -27.11 21.98 -18.61
N VAL A 60 -26.56 21.27 -17.63
CA VAL A 60 -25.45 20.33 -17.84
C VAL A 60 -26.05 19.05 -18.42
N ARG A 61 -25.63 18.69 -19.63
CA ARG A 61 -25.97 17.40 -20.26
C ARG A 61 -25.41 16.27 -19.39
N LYS A 62 -26.27 15.64 -18.58
CA LYS A 62 -25.92 14.39 -17.90
C LYS A 62 -25.94 13.25 -18.92
N SER A 63 -24.78 12.65 -19.14
CA SER A 63 -24.67 11.34 -19.80
C SER A 63 -25.55 10.34 -19.04
N ARG A 64 -26.55 9.77 -19.72
CA ARG A 64 -27.35 8.67 -19.18
C ARG A 64 -26.57 7.38 -19.38
N VAL A 65 -25.77 6.99 -18.40
CA VAL A 65 -25.41 5.57 -18.24
C VAL A 65 -26.43 5.00 -17.27
N ALA A 66 -27.36 4.20 -17.80
CA ALA A 66 -28.35 3.49 -17.02
C ALA A 66 -27.66 2.36 -16.23
N GLY A 67 -27.29 2.62 -14.98
CA GLY A 67 -26.98 1.56 -14.02
C GLY A 67 -28.28 1.04 -13.42
N ASN A 68 -28.57 -0.25 -13.60
CA ASN A 68 -29.71 -0.90 -12.96
C ASN A 68 -29.57 -0.80 -11.43
N LEU A 69 -30.64 -0.37 -10.74
CA LEU A 69 -30.75 -0.48 -9.29
C LEU A 69 -30.88 -1.96 -8.94
N VAL A 70 -29.89 -2.55 -8.28
CA VAL A 70 -29.94 -3.92 -7.79
C VAL A 70 -30.84 -3.94 -6.54
N LEU A 71 -32.03 -4.54 -6.67
CA LEU A 71 -33.05 -4.63 -5.60
C LEU A 71 -33.05 -5.99 -4.88
N GLU A 72 -32.04 -6.84 -5.10
CA GLU A 72 -31.94 -8.13 -4.43
C GLU A 72 -30.74 -8.18 -3.46
N PRO A 73 -30.89 -8.82 -2.27
CA PRO A 73 -29.77 -9.08 -1.39
C PRO A 73 -28.73 -9.96 -2.09
N PHE A 74 -27.45 -9.60 -1.95
CA PHE A 74 -26.33 -10.36 -2.49
C PHE A 74 -26.38 -11.80 -1.97
N LYS A 75 -26.48 -12.77 -2.88
CA LYS A 75 -26.25 -14.19 -2.55
C LYS A 75 -24.77 -14.38 -2.27
N ASP A 76 -24.46 -15.11 -1.19
CA ASP A 76 -23.10 -15.47 -0.79
C ASP A 76 -22.37 -16.07 -1.98
N VAL A 77 -21.42 -15.30 -2.50
CA VAL A 77 -20.58 -15.76 -3.59
C VAL A 77 -19.41 -16.50 -2.98
N GLU A 78 -19.21 -17.74 -3.42
CA GLU A 78 -18.04 -18.53 -3.11
C GLU A 78 -16.78 -17.68 -3.30
N GLU A 79 -15.89 -17.77 -2.31
CA GLU A 79 -14.64 -17.03 -2.17
C GLU A 79 -13.87 -16.99 -3.50
N TYR A 80 -14.03 -15.90 -4.25
CA TYR A 80 -13.24 -15.67 -5.46
C TYR A 80 -11.78 -15.64 -5.03
N LYS A 81 -10.99 -16.62 -5.48
CA LYS A 81 -9.54 -16.60 -5.32
C LYS A 81 -8.97 -15.36 -6.01
N ILE A 82 -8.72 -14.32 -5.22
CA ILE A 82 -8.10 -13.06 -5.65
C ILE A 82 -6.64 -13.30 -6.08
N ASP A 83 -6.05 -14.47 -5.79
CA ASP A 83 -4.67 -14.80 -6.14
C ASP A 83 -4.38 -14.77 -7.66
N ASP A 84 -5.34 -15.12 -8.52
CA ASP A 84 -5.05 -15.32 -9.95
C ASP A 84 -5.00 -14.01 -10.78
N LEU A 85 -5.58 -12.91 -10.27
CA LEU A 85 -5.58 -11.62 -10.99
C LEU A 85 -4.33 -10.78 -10.78
N PHE A 86 -3.57 -11.00 -9.71
CA PHE A 86 -2.35 -10.23 -9.44
C PHE A 86 -1.09 -10.86 -10.06
N SER A 87 -1.15 -12.10 -10.54
CA SER A 87 0.03 -12.80 -11.08
C SER A 87 0.38 -12.46 -12.52
N LYS A 88 -0.46 -11.74 -13.30
CA LYS A 88 -0.27 -11.65 -14.77
C LYS A 88 0.33 -10.35 -15.30
N GLN A 89 0.85 -9.46 -14.44
CA GLN A 89 1.54 -8.24 -14.88
C GLN A 89 2.83 -8.03 -14.07
N ILE A 90 3.68 -9.05 -14.03
CA ILE A 90 5.10 -8.88 -13.77
C ILE A 90 5.75 -8.96 -15.14
N TYR A 91 6.32 -7.85 -15.60
CA TYR A 91 7.19 -7.85 -16.77
C TYR A 91 8.26 -8.91 -16.53
N GLU A 92 8.48 -9.79 -17.51
CA GLU A 92 9.65 -10.67 -17.51
C GLU A 92 10.89 -9.77 -17.58
N ASP A 93 11.39 -9.42 -16.40
CA ASP A 93 12.73 -8.92 -16.19
C ASP A 93 13.52 -10.12 -15.66
N ASP A 94 14.53 -10.53 -16.42
CA ASP A 94 15.43 -11.66 -16.16
C ASP A 94 16.44 -11.28 -15.05
N GLY A 95 15.93 -10.64 -13.99
CA GLY A 95 16.66 -10.38 -12.76
C GLY A 95 16.60 -11.63 -11.90
N GLU A 96 17.76 -12.11 -11.45
CA GLU A 96 17.87 -13.19 -10.47
C GLU A 96 16.83 -12.98 -9.38
N GLU A 97 15.81 -13.85 -9.33
CA GLU A 97 14.77 -13.82 -8.33
C GLU A 97 15.46 -13.83 -6.97
N ASP A 98 15.41 -12.69 -6.25
CA ASP A 98 16.09 -12.53 -4.97
C ASP A 98 15.50 -13.55 -3.99
N ASP A 99 16.15 -14.72 -3.91
CA ASP A 99 15.78 -15.89 -3.11
C ASP A 99 15.41 -15.46 -1.68
N SER A 100 16.07 -14.41 -1.17
CA SER A 100 15.81 -13.81 0.13
C SER A 100 14.39 -13.30 0.33
N TYR A 101 13.73 -12.69 -0.67
CA TYR A 101 12.35 -12.21 -0.53
C TYR A 101 11.36 -13.38 -0.49
N GLN A 102 11.52 -14.35 -1.39
CA GLN A 102 10.65 -15.52 -1.47
C GLN A 102 10.73 -16.36 -0.18
N ASP A 103 11.94 -16.52 0.37
CA ASP A 103 12.18 -17.18 1.65
C ASP A 103 11.41 -16.50 2.80
N LEU A 104 11.44 -15.16 2.85
CA LEU A 104 10.69 -14.40 3.86
C LEU A 104 9.18 -14.58 3.70
N ARG A 105 8.65 -14.58 2.47
CA ARG A 105 7.21 -14.80 2.22
C ARG A 105 6.77 -16.21 2.62
N GLN A 106 7.61 -17.21 2.35
CA GLN A 106 7.38 -18.59 2.77
C GLN A 106 7.40 -18.70 4.30
N ALA A 107 8.37 -18.07 4.98
CA ALA A 107 8.44 -18.03 6.44
C ALA A 107 7.20 -17.36 7.06
N VAL A 108 6.72 -16.24 6.50
CA VAL A 108 5.47 -15.58 6.95
C VAL A 108 4.29 -16.55 6.90
N LYS A 109 4.17 -17.33 5.81
CA LYS A 109 3.09 -18.30 5.63
C LYS A 109 3.14 -19.42 6.68
N GLU A 110 4.33 -19.95 6.94
CA GLU A 110 4.56 -20.99 7.95
C GLU A 110 4.28 -20.49 9.37
N TYR A 111 4.76 -19.29 9.72
CA TYR A 111 4.52 -18.68 11.03
C TYR A 111 3.05 -18.36 11.24
N ARG A 112 2.34 -17.83 10.24
CA ARG A 112 0.89 -17.59 10.33
C ARG A 112 0.10 -18.89 10.48
N THR A 113 0.52 -19.96 9.82
CA THR A 113 -0.12 -21.29 9.96
C THR A 113 0.07 -21.82 11.38
N THR A 114 1.31 -21.84 11.85
CA THR A 114 1.68 -22.29 13.20
C THR A 114 1.00 -21.46 14.31
N MET A 115 0.94 -20.13 14.14
CA MET A 115 0.22 -19.22 15.04
C MET A 115 -1.26 -19.61 15.19
N LYS A 116 -1.94 -19.87 14.07
CA LYS A 116 -3.36 -20.27 14.07
C LYS A 116 -3.57 -21.58 14.81
N GLU A 117 -2.67 -22.55 14.63
CA GLU A 117 -2.72 -23.84 15.34
C GLU A 117 -2.57 -23.67 16.84
N TYR A 118 -1.62 -22.86 17.31
CA TYR A 118 -1.43 -22.61 18.74
C TYR A 118 -2.62 -21.89 19.37
N TYR A 119 -3.18 -20.87 18.72
CA TYR A 119 -4.37 -20.22 19.24
C TYR A 119 -5.59 -21.14 19.26
N LYS A 120 -5.78 -21.97 18.22
CA LYS A 120 -6.83 -23.00 18.22
C LYS A 120 -6.65 -23.98 19.38
N ALA A 121 -5.42 -24.42 19.62
CA ALA A 121 -5.10 -25.32 20.73
C ALA A 121 -5.32 -24.64 22.10
N ALA A 122 -4.99 -23.36 22.24
CA ALA A 122 -5.21 -22.59 23.46
C ALA A 122 -6.71 -22.47 23.79
N VAL A 123 -7.54 -22.14 22.79
CA VAL A 123 -9.01 -22.09 22.94
C VAL A 123 -9.56 -23.45 23.37
N ASN A 124 -9.10 -24.54 22.76
CA ASN A 124 -9.51 -25.89 23.14
C ASN A 124 -9.09 -26.26 24.57
N ALA A 125 -7.87 -25.92 24.99
CA ALA A 125 -7.40 -26.17 26.35
C ALA A 125 -8.22 -25.39 27.38
N PHE A 126 -8.55 -24.13 27.06
CA PHE A 126 -9.39 -23.29 27.90
C PHE A 126 -10.81 -23.86 28.03
N ALA A 127 -11.42 -24.30 26.93
CA ALA A 127 -12.73 -24.95 26.92
C ALA A 127 -12.77 -26.24 27.75
N ASN A 128 -11.65 -26.98 27.78
CA ASN A 128 -11.48 -28.17 28.61
C ASN A 128 -11.16 -27.86 30.08
N GLY A 129 -11.09 -26.58 30.47
CA GLY A 129 -10.81 -26.15 31.85
C GLY A 129 -9.33 -26.10 32.24
N ASP A 130 -8.41 -26.46 31.35
CA ASP A 130 -6.97 -26.44 31.61
C ASP A 130 -6.39 -25.05 31.28
N ARG A 131 -6.53 -24.13 32.25
CA ARG A 131 -6.07 -22.73 32.11
C ARG A 131 -4.55 -22.62 31.97
N VAL A 132 -3.79 -23.43 32.70
CA VAL A 132 -2.32 -23.39 32.67
C VAL A 132 -1.80 -23.80 31.28
N LYS A 133 -2.41 -24.82 30.68
CA LYS A 133 -2.07 -25.23 29.31
C LYS A 133 -2.53 -24.21 28.28
N ALA A 134 -3.71 -23.62 28.46
CA ALA A 134 -4.20 -22.57 27.59
C ALA A 134 -3.24 -21.37 27.54
N ASP A 135 -2.78 -20.89 28.70
CA ASP A 135 -1.85 -19.76 28.79
C ASP A 135 -0.51 -20.06 28.10
N LYS A 136 0.05 -21.25 28.30
CA LYS A 136 1.30 -21.68 27.62
C LYS A 136 1.15 -21.76 26.11
N LEU A 137 -0.01 -22.22 25.62
CA LEU A 137 -0.29 -22.30 24.18
C LEU A 137 -0.52 -20.90 23.58
N LEU A 138 -1.17 -20.01 24.33
CA LEU A 138 -1.36 -18.61 23.96
C LEU A 138 -0.02 -17.90 23.80
N GLU A 139 0.90 -18.08 24.74
CA GLU A 139 2.26 -17.51 24.68
C GLU A 139 3.02 -17.98 23.43
N LYS A 140 2.93 -19.27 23.08
CA LYS A 140 3.48 -19.80 21.82
C LYS A 140 2.82 -19.19 20.59
N GLY A 141 1.50 -18.99 20.61
CA GLY A 141 0.80 -18.30 19.53
C GLY A 141 1.30 -16.86 19.33
N HIS A 142 1.52 -16.12 20.42
CA HIS A 142 2.10 -14.77 20.38
C HIS A 142 3.53 -14.76 19.85
N PHE A 143 4.35 -15.75 20.21
CA PHE A 143 5.70 -15.89 19.66
C PHE A 143 5.71 -16.02 18.13
N PHE A 144 4.89 -16.91 17.57
CA PHE A 144 4.79 -17.05 16.11
C PHE A 144 4.10 -15.87 15.43
N HIS A 145 3.19 -15.18 16.13
CA HIS A 145 2.63 -13.93 15.64
C HIS A 145 3.70 -12.85 15.43
N ASN A 146 4.59 -12.68 16.42
CA ASN A 146 5.68 -11.71 16.32
C ASN A 146 6.65 -12.05 15.20
N LYS A 147 7.02 -13.34 15.05
CA LYS A 147 7.85 -13.81 13.94
C LYS A 147 7.21 -13.55 12.58
N ALA A 148 5.90 -13.81 12.44
CA ALA A 148 5.18 -13.53 11.20
C ALA A 148 5.18 -12.02 10.87
N ARG A 149 5.05 -11.16 11.88
CA ARG A 149 5.12 -9.71 11.71
C ARG A 149 6.52 -9.25 11.28
N GLU A 150 7.56 -9.74 11.95
CA GLU A 150 8.95 -9.38 11.64
C GLU A 150 9.34 -9.79 10.22
N ALA A 151 9.03 -11.02 9.81
CA ALA A 151 9.30 -11.50 8.45
C ALA A 151 8.48 -10.74 7.39
N ASP A 152 7.25 -10.34 7.70
CA ASP A 152 6.41 -9.55 6.79
C ASP A 152 6.98 -8.13 6.61
N GLU A 153 7.40 -7.48 7.71
CA GLU A 153 8.08 -6.18 7.70
C GLU A 153 9.42 -6.24 6.95
N GLU A 154 10.19 -7.30 7.14
CA GLU A 154 11.45 -7.52 6.43
C GLU A 154 11.24 -7.75 4.93
N SER A 155 10.27 -8.58 4.56
CA SER A 155 9.91 -8.79 3.16
C SER A 155 9.45 -7.48 2.49
N ALA A 156 8.70 -6.64 3.20
CA ALA A 156 8.27 -5.34 2.71
C ALA A 156 9.46 -4.40 2.45
N ARG A 157 10.47 -4.39 3.34
CA ARG A 157 11.70 -3.62 3.11
C ARG A 157 12.45 -4.12 1.87
N LYS A 158 12.55 -5.44 1.70
CA LYS A 158 13.27 -6.05 0.57
C LYS A 158 12.69 -5.68 -0.80
N ILE A 159 11.36 -5.49 -0.88
CA ILE A 159 10.68 -4.98 -2.09
C ILE A 159 11.20 -3.59 -2.50
N PHE A 160 11.58 -2.74 -1.55
CA PHE A 160 12.11 -1.41 -1.85
C PHE A 160 13.62 -1.45 -2.08
N GLU A 161 14.36 -2.34 -1.40
CA GLU A 161 15.81 -2.46 -1.57
C GLU A 161 16.20 -3.00 -2.95
N THR A 162 15.52 -4.05 -3.44
CA THR A 162 15.75 -4.62 -4.78
C THR A 162 15.57 -3.57 -5.88
N ARG A 163 14.48 -2.79 -5.79
CA ARG A 163 14.21 -1.70 -6.75
C ARG A 163 15.29 -0.60 -6.76
N ASN A 164 15.80 -0.22 -5.60
CA ASN A 164 16.85 0.80 -5.49
C ASN A 164 18.21 0.35 -6.03
N VAL A 165 18.47 -0.98 -6.06
CA VAL A 165 19.76 -1.54 -6.51
C VAL A 165 19.77 -1.81 -8.01
N GLU A 166 18.63 -2.21 -8.59
CA GLU A 166 18.63 -2.75 -9.95
C GLU A 166 18.51 -1.68 -11.05
N THR A 167 17.75 -0.60 -10.87
CA THR A 167 17.55 0.36 -11.99
C THR A 167 16.94 1.73 -11.62
N GLU A 168 16.55 1.99 -10.37
CA GLU A 168 15.58 3.06 -10.06
C GLU A 168 16.01 4.51 -10.35
N ASP A 169 17.31 4.78 -10.45
CA ASP A 169 17.78 6.16 -10.66
C ASP A 169 17.93 6.57 -12.13
N GLU A 170 17.79 5.66 -13.10
CA GLU A 170 18.06 5.93 -14.52
C GLU A 170 16.86 5.64 -15.42
N MET A 171 16.27 6.70 -16.00
CA MET A 171 15.27 6.57 -17.06
C MET A 171 15.95 6.61 -18.43
N SER A 172 15.63 5.69 -19.33
CA SER A 172 16.15 5.70 -20.70
C SER A 172 15.21 6.42 -21.68
N LEU A 173 15.81 7.19 -22.59
CA LEU A 173 15.12 7.90 -23.66
C LEU A 173 15.87 7.67 -24.97
N ASP A 174 15.24 6.95 -25.86
CA ASP A 174 15.80 6.65 -27.16
C ASP A 174 15.39 7.68 -28.22
N LEU A 175 16.37 8.38 -28.79
CA LEU A 175 16.18 9.40 -29.81
C LEU A 175 16.75 8.98 -31.18
N HIS A 176 17.33 7.78 -31.31
CA HIS A 176 18.06 7.39 -32.53
C HIS A 176 17.17 7.29 -33.78
N ALA A 177 15.90 6.91 -33.60
CA ALA A 177 14.94 6.70 -34.67
C ALA A 177 14.24 7.98 -35.13
N HIS A 178 14.36 9.06 -34.36
CA HIS A 178 13.61 10.30 -34.57
C HIS A 178 14.35 11.32 -35.44
N ASP A 179 13.57 12.12 -36.16
CA ASP A 179 14.12 13.30 -36.85
C ASP A 179 14.66 14.31 -35.85
N ALA A 180 15.69 15.07 -36.25
CA ALA A 180 16.38 15.98 -35.34
C ALA A 180 15.48 17.03 -34.68
N LYS A 181 14.38 17.44 -35.33
CA LYS A 181 13.40 18.37 -34.75
C LYS A 181 12.50 17.69 -33.73
N GLU A 182 12.04 16.49 -34.04
CA GLU A 182 11.15 15.70 -33.19
C GLU A 182 11.89 15.24 -31.93
N ALA A 183 13.11 14.71 -32.09
CA ALA A 183 13.96 14.30 -30.98
C ALA A 183 14.19 15.43 -29.97
N ILE A 184 14.39 16.68 -30.44
CA ILE A 184 14.54 17.84 -29.56
C ILE A 184 13.25 18.18 -28.82
N LEU A 185 12.09 18.03 -29.47
CA LEU A 185 10.80 18.24 -28.83
C LEU A 185 10.56 17.19 -27.73
N ILE A 186 10.83 15.93 -28.04
CA ILE A 186 10.73 14.81 -27.10
C ILE A 186 11.66 15.03 -25.90
N LEU A 187 12.93 15.37 -26.14
CA LEU A 187 13.89 15.65 -25.08
C LEU A 187 13.42 16.79 -24.18
N LYS A 188 12.93 17.90 -24.74
CA LYS A 188 12.38 19.01 -23.95
C LYS A 188 11.19 18.59 -23.10
N SER A 189 10.30 17.75 -23.63
CA SER A 189 9.15 17.24 -22.89
C SER A 189 9.58 16.38 -21.70
N HIS A 190 10.55 15.48 -21.91
CA HIS A 190 11.11 14.64 -20.83
C HIS A 190 11.84 15.49 -19.80
N LEU A 191 12.72 16.40 -20.20
CA LEU A 191 13.37 17.31 -19.27
C LEU A 191 12.34 18.14 -18.48
N SER A 192 11.29 18.64 -19.12
CA SER A 192 10.24 19.41 -18.43
C SER A 192 9.48 18.61 -17.39
N SER A 193 9.23 17.33 -17.66
CA SER A 193 8.41 16.47 -16.79
C SER A 193 9.22 15.81 -15.68
N LEU A 194 10.50 15.51 -15.93
CA LEU A 194 11.36 14.78 -15.00
C LEU A 194 12.21 15.71 -14.11
N SER A 195 12.38 16.97 -14.49
CA SER A 195 13.23 17.90 -13.73
C SER A 195 12.73 18.13 -12.31
N GLY A 196 13.62 17.91 -11.33
CA GLY A 196 13.33 18.12 -9.92
C GLY A 196 12.53 17.02 -9.24
N ILE A 197 12.33 15.86 -9.89
CA ILE A 197 11.78 14.66 -9.25
C ILE A 197 12.93 13.91 -8.54
N PRO A 198 12.94 13.80 -7.19
CA PRO A 198 14.06 13.20 -6.47
C PRO A 198 14.26 11.70 -6.72
N SER A 199 13.19 10.99 -7.12
CA SER A 199 13.22 9.55 -7.40
C SER A 199 13.70 9.20 -8.81
N ILE A 200 14.09 10.20 -9.62
CA ILE A 200 14.63 9.99 -10.97
C ILE A 200 15.88 10.85 -11.08
N LYS A 201 17.05 10.25 -10.87
CA LYS A 201 18.30 11.03 -10.84
C LYS A 201 18.84 11.30 -12.24
N PHE A 202 18.81 10.29 -13.10
CA PHE A 202 19.43 10.32 -14.41
C PHE A 202 18.42 10.06 -15.53
N LEU A 203 18.57 10.81 -16.62
CA LEU A 203 17.96 10.53 -17.91
C LEU A 203 19.06 10.10 -18.89
N LYS A 204 19.06 8.82 -19.26
CA LYS A 204 19.95 8.23 -20.26
C LYS A 204 19.39 8.48 -21.66
N VAL A 205 20.03 9.36 -22.41
CA VAL A 205 19.62 9.71 -23.77
C VAL A 205 20.46 8.94 -24.77
N ILE A 206 19.83 8.10 -25.58
CA ILE A 206 20.47 7.32 -26.64
C ILE A 206 20.32 8.10 -27.95
N MET A 207 21.44 8.60 -28.47
CA MET A 207 21.51 9.34 -29.73
C MET A 207 22.05 8.49 -30.88
N GLU A 208 22.89 7.50 -30.57
CA GLU A 208 23.46 6.55 -31.52
C GLU A 208 23.61 5.16 -30.89
N THR A 209 23.27 4.14 -31.69
CA THR A 209 23.60 2.74 -31.41
C THR A 209 24.80 2.42 -32.29
N GLY A 210 25.83 1.75 -31.74
CA GLY A 210 27.18 1.60 -32.32
C GLY A 210 27.31 0.92 -33.69
N GLU A 211 26.23 0.72 -34.43
CA GLU A 211 26.27 0.28 -35.82
C GLU A 211 26.29 1.49 -36.77
N GLU A 212 27.46 1.68 -37.37
CA GLU A 212 27.78 2.69 -38.37
C GLU A 212 26.83 2.64 -39.58
N ASN A 213 25.66 3.26 -39.45
CA ASN A 213 24.81 3.56 -40.58
C ASN A 213 25.32 4.85 -41.24
N ILE A 214 26.32 4.66 -42.10
CA ILE A 214 27.01 5.71 -42.88
C ILE A 214 26.02 6.61 -43.65
N SER A 215 24.80 6.13 -43.97
CA SER A 215 23.78 6.89 -44.72
C SER A 215 23.08 8.00 -43.92
N LYS A 216 23.08 7.96 -42.58
CA LYS A 216 22.39 8.95 -41.72
C LYS A 216 23.33 9.93 -41.00
N GLY A 217 24.64 9.88 -41.30
CA GLY A 217 25.67 10.64 -40.57
C GLY A 217 25.44 12.16 -40.49
N GLY A 218 24.88 12.78 -41.54
CA GLY A 218 24.60 14.22 -41.55
C GLY A 218 23.44 14.65 -40.63
N ALA A 219 22.36 13.87 -40.61
CA ALA A 219 21.19 14.11 -39.75
C ALA A 219 21.51 13.83 -38.27
N ARG A 220 22.27 12.76 -38.01
CA ARG A 220 22.75 12.41 -36.66
C ARG A 220 23.67 13.47 -36.07
N LYS A 221 24.70 13.89 -36.82
CA LYS A 221 25.59 14.99 -36.40
C LYS A 221 24.81 16.28 -36.13
N ARG A 222 23.71 16.52 -36.85
CA ARG A 222 22.81 17.64 -36.58
C ARG A 222 22.06 17.46 -35.26
N LEU A 223 21.49 16.29 -35.00
CA LEU A 223 20.79 15.98 -33.74
C LEU A 223 21.73 16.17 -32.53
N VAL A 224 22.89 15.51 -32.53
CA VAL A 224 23.87 15.62 -31.44
C VAL A 224 24.23 17.08 -31.18
N ARG A 225 24.53 17.85 -32.24
CA ARG A 225 24.83 19.29 -32.12
C ARG A 225 23.67 20.09 -31.52
N LEU A 226 22.42 19.76 -31.88
CA LEU A 226 21.25 20.45 -31.34
C LEU A 226 21.02 20.11 -29.86
N ILE A 227 21.24 18.86 -29.46
CA ILE A 227 21.15 18.42 -28.06
C ILE A 227 22.21 19.14 -27.23
N MET A 228 23.48 19.12 -27.65
CA MET A 228 24.56 19.80 -26.92
C MET A 228 24.30 21.30 -26.76
N LYS A 229 23.86 21.97 -27.83
CA LYS A 229 23.45 23.39 -27.76
C LYS A 229 22.30 23.63 -26.78
N LEU A 230 21.34 22.71 -26.69
CA LEU A 230 20.22 22.82 -25.76
C LEU A 230 20.71 22.72 -24.30
N LEU A 231 21.58 21.74 -24.02
CA LEU A 231 22.13 21.51 -22.69
C LEU A 231 23.03 22.67 -22.24
N GLU A 232 23.92 23.15 -23.12
CA GLU A 232 24.77 24.33 -22.88
C GLU A 232 23.93 25.58 -22.58
N LYS A 233 22.91 25.85 -23.41
CA LYS A 233 22.02 27.01 -23.25
C LYS A 233 21.32 27.04 -21.89
N HIS A 234 20.99 25.87 -21.35
CA HIS A 234 20.32 25.73 -20.06
C HIS A 234 21.28 25.40 -18.90
N SER A 235 22.59 25.37 -19.16
CA SER A 235 23.63 24.97 -18.19
C SER A 235 23.32 23.64 -17.51
N ILE A 236 22.78 22.68 -18.28
CA ILE A 236 22.43 21.35 -17.81
C ILE A 236 23.69 20.48 -17.86
N LYS A 237 24.04 19.89 -16.72
CA LYS A 237 25.17 18.98 -16.61
C LYS A 237 24.81 17.63 -17.25
N TRP A 238 25.77 17.06 -17.96
CA TRP A 238 25.67 15.73 -18.54
C TRP A 238 27.03 15.04 -18.49
N THR A 239 27.03 13.71 -18.50
CA THR A 239 28.23 12.86 -18.59
C THR A 239 28.09 11.92 -19.79
N GLU A 240 29.21 11.52 -20.39
CA GLU A 240 29.19 10.46 -21.41
C GLU A 240 28.78 9.15 -20.74
N GLY A 241 27.88 8.40 -21.39
CA GLY A 241 27.45 7.07 -20.94
C GLY A 241 28.46 5.97 -21.29
N SER A 242 28.07 4.72 -21.07
CA SER A 242 28.93 3.55 -21.29
C SER A 242 29.38 3.37 -22.74
N ASN A 243 28.57 3.82 -23.71
CA ASN A 243 28.83 3.68 -25.13
C ASN A 243 28.80 5.05 -25.82
N ALA A 244 29.59 5.18 -26.91
CA ALA A 244 29.59 6.38 -27.72
C ALA A 244 28.19 6.70 -28.26
N GLY A 245 27.74 7.94 -28.04
CA GLY A 245 26.41 8.38 -28.47
C GLY A 245 25.31 8.18 -27.43
N ILE A 246 25.66 7.81 -26.20
CA ILE A 246 24.76 7.82 -25.05
C ILE A 246 25.25 8.89 -24.07
N ILE A 247 24.34 9.72 -23.57
CA ILE A 247 24.64 10.69 -22.50
C ILE A 247 23.72 10.46 -21.31
N LEU A 248 24.22 10.75 -20.11
CA LEU A 248 23.46 10.75 -18.87
C LEU A 248 23.26 12.19 -18.41
N ILE A 249 22.01 12.59 -18.22
CA ILE A 249 21.65 13.93 -17.73
C ILE A 249 21.15 13.79 -16.29
N ARG A 250 21.72 14.54 -15.34
CA ARG A 250 21.15 14.62 -13.98
C ARG A 250 19.92 15.50 -13.96
N VAL A 251 18.74 14.90 -13.89
CA VAL A 251 17.44 15.60 -13.95
C VAL A 251 16.91 15.99 -12.57
N ASP A 252 17.33 15.30 -11.51
CA ASP A 252 17.04 15.65 -10.12
C ASP A 252 17.59 17.04 -9.73
N GLU A 253 18.75 17.41 -10.25
CA GLU A 253 19.40 18.71 -9.99
C GLU A 253 18.87 19.86 -10.87
N ILE A 254 18.05 19.56 -11.88
CA ILE A 254 17.54 20.59 -12.79
C ILE A 254 16.39 21.33 -12.11
N ASN A 255 16.54 22.65 -11.99
CA ASN A 255 15.42 23.50 -11.58
C ASN A 255 14.43 23.67 -12.76
N PRO A 256 13.19 23.14 -12.66
CA PRO A 256 12.21 23.21 -13.76
C PRO A 256 11.82 24.65 -14.14
N GLN A 257 11.97 25.62 -13.24
CA GLN A 257 11.68 27.04 -13.49
C GLN A 257 12.73 27.71 -14.39
N ARG A 258 13.93 27.13 -14.52
CA ARG A 258 15.01 27.66 -15.37
C ARG A 258 14.94 27.16 -16.81
N LEU A 259 14.05 26.22 -17.09
CA LEU A 259 13.84 25.68 -18.43
C LEU A 259 12.92 26.63 -19.22
N SER A 260 13.47 27.27 -20.26
CA SER A 260 12.72 28.25 -21.07
C SER A 260 11.54 27.65 -21.85
N PHE A 261 11.46 26.33 -21.92
CA PHE A 261 10.48 25.57 -22.69
C PHE A 261 9.37 24.94 -21.83
N THR A 262 9.34 25.20 -20.51
CA THR A 262 8.28 24.71 -19.61
C THR A 262 7.07 25.65 -19.53
N ARG A 263 7.19 26.90 -19.99
CA ARG A 263 6.09 27.88 -20.00
C ARG A 263 5.16 27.65 -21.19
N LYS A 264 3.90 27.32 -20.92
CA LYS A 264 2.78 27.45 -21.85
C LYS A 264 2.15 28.83 -21.74
#